data_AF-A0A2V5W3F6-F1
#
_entry.id   AF-A0A2V5W3F6-F1
#
_cell.length_a   1.000
_cell.length_b   1.000
_cell.length_c   1.000
_cell.angle_alpha   90.00
_cell.angle_beta   90.00
_cell.angle_gamma   90.00
#
_symmetry.space_group_name_H-M   'P 1'
#
loop_
_entity.id
_entity.type
_entity.pdbx_description
1 polymer ?
#
loop_
_entity_poly.entity_id
_entity_poly.type
_entity_poly.pdbx_seq_one_letter_code
_entity_poly.pdbx_strand_id
1 'polypeptide(L)'
;MALAVDHCVERISHFNPFPSVEARTRVMSLPEKQITNKPMKTIKLHSIKLRAGRLCTVLCVGVAAGLSSAAAKADVVTDWNQTTLNTLAAVGQRRTPPSGRLLAMVHSAMHDSINAIDRRFNGYAVNIQANPSASPEAATAAAAHAVLLNQIPSQQANLDAAYVASLAAIPDGASKTDGISIGESVAAVILGLRSNDGSSVTLPYTQAPGPGVFEPVPPATAVFVAWGQVTPFTLRSGSQFRAEGPPALTSADYTRDFNEVKSLGAANSTTRTEDQTDAARFWDENAQIGWNSIARIVSAQQGLDLWENARFFALINLAGADASIAVFDTKYTYNFWRPKAAIHAADTDGNPDTVADPSWTSLLSDVAHPDYVSQHTAYSAAVAKVMSSFFGTDDISFSFATSTAPGGVARSYHSFSQTVEEISGARVWAGIHFRTACKDAQNQGRQVGHWVFHKFLEPVKQRNSRLLPHHRDAARQECPGSTTPWRNRKGAK
;
A
#
# COMPACT_ATOMS: atom_id res chain seq x y z
N MET A 1 0.14 -61.58 -2.69
CA MET A 1 0.69 -62.27 -3.87
C MET A 1 1.73 -61.32 -4.47
N ALA A 2 3.00 -61.71 -4.51
CA ALA A 2 4.12 -60.80 -4.76
C ALA A 2 4.88 -61.17 -6.04
N LEU A 3 5.28 -60.16 -6.80
CA LEU A 3 6.26 -60.11 -7.90
C LEU A 3 6.63 -58.61 -8.02
N ALA A 4 7.86 -58.09 -7.94
CA ALA A 4 9.21 -58.61 -8.25
C ALA A 4 9.39 -58.95 -9.75
N VAL A 5 10.45 -58.56 -10.47
CA VAL A 5 11.68 -57.84 -10.10
C VAL A 5 12.36 -57.28 -11.38
N ASP A 6 13.03 -56.14 -11.26
CA ASP A 6 14.21 -55.62 -11.99
C ASP A 6 14.46 -55.57 -13.53
N HIS A 7 15.27 -54.53 -13.85
CA HIS A 7 16.36 -54.44 -14.85
C HIS A 7 16.06 -54.39 -16.37
N CYS A 8 16.48 -53.29 -17.01
CA CYS A 8 17.81 -53.25 -17.65
C CYS A 8 18.32 -51.81 -17.91
N VAL A 9 19.65 -51.65 -18.02
CA VAL A 9 20.40 -50.37 -18.15
C VAL A 9 21.47 -50.54 -19.24
N GLU A 10 21.99 -49.43 -19.80
CA GLU A 10 23.11 -49.35 -20.80
C GLU A 10 22.75 -49.90 -22.22
N ARG A 11 23.26 -49.45 -23.39
CA ARG A 11 24.34 -48.56 -23.92
C ARG A 11 23.89 -48.08 -25.34
N ILE A 12 24.43 -47.09 -26.08
CA ILE A 12 25.60 -46.18 -25.93
C ILE A 12 25.35 -44.85 -26.71
N SER A 13 26.37 -43.97 -26.78
CA SER A 13 26.44 -42.65 -27.44
C SER A 13 26.64 -42.61 -28.98
N HIS A 14 26.09 -41.57 -29.63
CA HIS A 14 26.78 -40.57 -30.48
C HIS A 14 25.93 -40.07 -31.67
N PHE A 15 25.61 -38.78 -31.72
CA PHE A 15 25.87 -37.88 -32.87
C PHE A 15 25.75 -36.41 -32.41
N ASN A 16 26.61 -35.53 -32.93
CA ASN A 16 26.84 -34.17 -32.42
C ASN A 16 26.01 -33.10 -33.20
N PRO A 17 25.80 -31.88 -32.65
CA PRO A 17 24.85 -30.89 -33.17
C PRO A 17 25.49 -29.80 -34.06
N PHE A 18 24.69 -29.12 -34.88
CA PHE A 18 24.94 -27.78 -35.47
C PHE A 18 23.60 -27.19 -36.02
N PRO A 19 23.47 -25.87 -36.33
CA PRO A 19 24.52 -24.84 -36.28
C PRO A 19 24.24 -23.64 -35.35
N SER A 20 25.33 -23.01 -34.92
CA SER A 20 25.37 -21.68 -34.32
C SER A 20 25.11 -20.59 -35.37
N VAL A 21 24.28 -19.60 -35.04
CA VAL A 21 24.11 -18.38 -35.86
C VAL A 21 25.16 -17.34 -35.46
N GLU A 22 26.01 -16.95 -36.41
CA GLU A 22 27.01 -15.88 -36.22
C GLU A 22 26.34 -14.50 -36.19
N ALA A 23 26.21 -13.90 -35.01
CA ALA A 23 25.90 -12.48 -34.89
C ALA A 23 27.18 -11.65 -35.11
N ARG A 24 27.32 -11.03 -36.30
CA ARG A 24 28.45 -10.14 -36.61
C ARG A 24 28.36 -8.82 -35.84
N THR A 25 29.08 -8.71 -34.73
CA THR A 25 29.21 -7.46 -33.97
C THR A 25 30.04 -6.43 -34.75
N ARG A 26 29.38 -5.45 -35.39
CA ARG A 26 30.05 -4.29 -35.99
C ARG A 26 30.36 -3.27 -34.90
N VAL A 27 31.63 -3.18 -34.49
CA VAL A 27 32.09 -2.13 -33.57
C VAL A 27 32.12 -0.80 -34.34
N MET A 28 31.15 0.07 -34.10
CA MET A 28 31.24 1.48 -34.46
C MET A 28 31.94 2.24 -33.34
N SER A 29 33.10 2.83 -33.64
CA SER A 29 33.80 3.74 -32.74
C SER A 29 33.05 5.07 -32.64
N LEU A 30 32.85 5.54 -31.41
CA LEU A 30 32.43 6.91 -31.10
C LEU A 30 33.57 7.63 -30.36
N PRO A 31 33.73 8.95 -30.55
CA PRO A 31 34.98 9.63 -30.22
C PRO A 31 35.20 9.84 -28.72
N GLU A 32 36.45 9.69 -28.33
CA GLU A 32 36.98 9.83 -26.98
C GLU A 32 36.89 11.29 -26.48
N LYS A 33 36.07 11.54 -25.46
CA LYS A 33 36.01 12.85 -24.79
C LYS A 33 37.11 12.94 -23.73
N GLN A 34 38.10 13.79 -23.99
CA GLN A 34 39.19 14.10 -23.05
C GLN A 34 38.65 14.54 -21.68
N ILE A 35 38.87 13.73 -20.64
CA ILE A 35 38.72 14.15 -19.26
C ILE A 35 40.02 14.86 -18.85
N THR A 36 40.00 16.18 -18.77
CA THR A 36 41.15 16.96 -18.32
C THR A 36 41.21 17.00 -16.79
N ASN A 37 42.23 16.36 -16.22
CA ASN A 37 42.49 16.40 -14.78
C ASN A 37 42.78 17.84 -14.31
N LYS A 38 41.87 18.41 -13.49
CA LYS A 38 42.13 19.62 -12.71
C LYS A 38 42.46 19.24 -11.25
N PRO A 39 43.58 19.73 -10.68
CA PRO A 39 43.95 19.41 -9.30
C PRO A 39 43.01 20.10 -8.30
N MET A 40 42.73 19.41 -7.18
CA MET A 40 42.01 19.97 -6.04
C MET A 40 42.73 21.19 -5.47
N LYS A 41 42.00 22.27 -5.19
CA LYS A 41 42.53 23.41 -4.44
C LYS A 41 42.50 23.11 -2.94
N THR A 42 43.67 23.17 -2.30
CA THR A 42 43.84 23.00 -0.86
C THR A 42 43.14 24.13 -0.09
N ILE A 43 42.20 23.80 0.80
CA ILE A 43 41.60 24.76 1.73
C ILE A 43 42.52 24.91 2.94
N LYS A 44 43.05 26.12 3.17
CA LYS A 44 43.87 26.44 4.36
C LYS A 44 42.97 26.65 5.58
N LEU A 45 43.04 25.76 6.57
CA LEU A 45 42.53 26.05 7.91
C LEU A 45 43.26 27.27 8.49
N HIS A 46 42.52 28.30 8.85
CA HIS A 46 43.02 29.39 9.70
C HIS A 46 42.72 29.07 11.16
N SER A 47 43.76 29.04 11.99
CA SER A 47 43.66 28.76 13.41
C SER A 47 43.23 30.01 14.20
N ILE A 48 41.97 30.03 14.66
CA ILE A 48 41.46 31.08 15.53
C ILE A 48 41.89 30.77 16.98
N LYS A 49 42.78 31.60 17.54
CA LYS A 49 43.15 31.56 18.96
C LYS A 49 42.08 32.28 19.79
N LEU A 50 41.27 31.53 20.53
CA LEU A 50 40.40 32.09 21.56
C LEU A 50 41.18 32.31 22.88
N ARG A 51 41.09 33.54 23.42
CA ARG A 51 41.71 33.92 24.70
C ARG A 51 40.85 33.43 25.87
N ALA A 52 41.50 33.03 26.96
CA ALA A 52 40.82 32.69 28.21
C ALA A 52 40.21 33.93 28.89
N GLY A 53 38.97 33.81 29.38
CA GLY A 53 38.21 34.89 30.01
C GLY A 53 37.21 34.38 31.06
N ARG A 54 37.68 34.31 32.31
CA ARG A 54 36.98 34.29 33.61
C ARG A 54 35.55 33.71 33.74
N LEU A 55 35.47 32.71 34.63
CA LEU A 55 34.32 32.24 35.42
C LEU A 55 33.17 33.26 35.66
N CYS A 56 31.94 32.78 35.47
CA CYS A 56 30.81 33.06 36.36
C CYS A 56 29.94 31.80 36.47
N THR A 57 29.92 31.18 37.66
CA THR A 57 29.15 29.97 37.94
C THR A 57 27.73 30.33 38.34
N VAL A 58 26.75 30.04 37.50
CA VAL A 58 25.32 30.05 37.89
C VAL A 58 24.87 28.60 38.03
N LEU A 59 24.53 28.21 39.26
CA LEU A 59 24.00 26.89 39.58
C LEU A 59 22.53 26.84 39.17
N CYS A 60 22.22 26.27 38.00
CA CYS A 60 20.86 25.87 37.65
C CYS A 60 20.73 24.36 37.90
N VAL A 61 19.94 23.99 38.91
CA VAL A 61 19.60 22.59 39.19
C VAL A 61 18.69 22.09 38.06
N GLY A 62 19.27 21.41 37.09
CA GLY A 62 18.53 20.72 36.03
C GLY A 62 17.82 19.51 36.60
N VAL A 63 16.51 19.62 36.83
CA VAL A 63 15.65 18.45 37.02
C VAL A 63 15.67 17.67 35.72
N ALA A 64 16.42 16.56 35.69
CA ALA A 64 16.39 15.61 34.59
C ALA A 64 15.04 14.88 34.61
N ALA A 65 14.03 15.50 33.99
CA ALA A 65 12.80 14.83 33.64
C ALA A 65 13.17 13.72 32.65
N GLY A 66 13.24 12.49 33.17
CA GLY A 66 13.45 11.29 32.38
C GLY A 66 12.26 11.05 31.47
N LEU A 67 12.26 11.73 30.31
CA LEU A 67 11.50 11.30 29.15
C LEU A 67 12.11 9.96 28.72
N SER A 68 11.56 8.88 29.29
CA SER A 68 11.70 7.54 28.74
C SER A 68 11.08 7.58 27.35
N SER A 69 11.91 7.86 26.33
CA SER A 69 11.61 7.54 24.95
C SER A 69 11.29 6.05 24.92
N ALA A 70 10.00 5.72 24.90
CA ALA A 70 9.56 4.36 24.63
C ALA A 70 10.10 4.02 23.24
N ALA A 71 11.18 3.24 23.20
CA ALA A 71 11.73 2.78 21.95
C ALA A 71 10.61 2.04 21.21
N ALA A 72 10.32 2.47 19.98
CA ALA A 72 9.34 1.80 19.16
C ALA A 72 9.69 0.31 19.11
N LYS A 73 8.78 -0.55 19.58
CA LYS A 73 8.97 -1.99 19.49
C LYS A 73 8.80 -2.39 18.04
N ALA A 74 9.90 -2.38 17.29
CA ALA A 74 10.00 -3.15 16.07
C ALA A 74 9.73 -4.62 16.43
N ASP A 75 8.75 -5.20 15.75
CA ASP A 75 8.53 -6.64 15.74
C ASP A 75 8.79 -7.21 14.35
N VAL A 76 8.89 -8.53 14.29
CA VAL A 76 9.17 -9.28 13.06
C VAL A 76 8.14 -9.00 11.94
N VAL A 77 6.88 -8.67 12.23
CA VAL A 77 5.89 -8.31 11.19
C VAL A 77 6.22 -6.94 10.61
N THR A 78 6.56 -5.96 11.46
CA THR A 78 6.94 -4.62 11.02
C THR A 78 8.29 -4.58 10.31
N ASP A 79 9.20 -5.49 10.63
CA ASP A 79 10.49 -5.65 9.95
C ASP A 79 10.31 -6.33 8.59
N TRP A 80 9.53 -7.41 8.49
CA TRP A 80 9.24 -8.06 7.21
C TRP A 80 8.32 -7.22 6.30
N ASN A 81 7.52 -6.31 6.86
CA ASN A 81 6.88 -5.25 6.08
C ASN A 81 7.95 -4.36 5.40
N GLN A 82 8.90 -3.82 6.16
CA GLN A 82 9.98 -2.98 5.61
C GLN A 82 10.83 -3.73 4.59
N THR A 83 11.16 -5.00 4.85
CA THR A 83 11.86 -5.87 3.90
C THR A 83 11.07 -6.00 2.60
N THR A 84 9.75 -6.27 2.67
CA THR A 84 8.87 -6.34 1.50
C THR A 84 8.87 -5.03 0.69
N LEU A 85 8.79 -3.87 1.35
CA LEU A 85 8.85 -2.57 0.69
C LEU A 85 10.21 -2.34 0.00
N ASN A 86 11.30 -2.74 0.64
CA ASN A 86 12.65 -2.66 0.08
C ASN A 86 12.81 -3.58 -1.14
N THR A 87 12.30 -4.81 -1.07
CA THR A 87 12.28 -5.77 -2.19
C THR A 87 11.52 -5.22 -3.40
N LEU A 88 10.32 -4.67 -3.18
CA LEU A 88 9.50 -4.03 -4.23
C LEU A 88 10.19 -2.81 -4.85
N ALA A 89 10.82 -1.97 -4.03
CA ALA A 89 11.56 -0.81 -4.50
C ALA A 89 12.79 -1.19 -5.36
N ALA A 90 13.49 -2.26 -4.99
CA ALA A 90 14.69 -2.76 -5.67
C ALA A 90 14.40 -3.31 -7.08
N VAL A 91 13.25 -3.98 -7.28
CA VAL A 91 12.85 -4.50 -8.61
C VAL A 91 12.06 -3.50 -9.46
N GLY A 92 11.96 -2.25 -9.04
CA GLY A 92 11.30 -1.21 -9.81
C GLY A 92 9.79 -1.40 -9.98
N GLN A 93 9.14 -2.26 -9.17
CA GLN A 93 7.68 -2.43 -9.17
C GLN A 93 6.99 -1.23 -8.50
N ARG A 94 7.13 -0.06 -9.12
CA ARG A 94 6.54 1.20 -8.66
C ARG A 94 5.16 1.36 -9.31
N ARG A 95 4.12 1.49 -8.47
CA ARG A 95 2.71 1.71 -8.87
C ARG A 95 2.06 0.58 -9.69
N THR A 96 2.27 -0.68 -9.30
CA THR A 96 1.66 -1.82 -9.98
C THR A 96 0.71 -2.59 -9.05
N PRO A 97 -0.49 -2.99 -9.50
CA PRO A 97 -1.35 -3.92 -8.75
C PRO A 97 -0.66 -5.22 -8.27
N PRO A 98 0.30 -5.83 -9.01
CA PRO A 98 1.18 -6.88 -8.49
C PRO A 98 1.84 -6.59 -7.14
N SER A 99 2.23 -5.34 -6.88
CA SER A 99 2.85 -4.95 -5.60
C SER A 99 1.88 -5.12 -4.42
N GLY A 100 0.62 -4.73 -4.63
CA GLY A 100 -0.45 -4.90 -3.62
C GLY A 100 -0.79 -6.37 -3.39
N ARG A 101 -0.81 -7.18 -4.47
CA ARG A 101 -0.99 -8.63 -4.39
C ARG A 101 0.13 -9.30 -3.56
N LEU A 102 1.39 -8.93 -3.79
CA LEU A 102 2.51 -9.48 -3.02
C LEU A 102 2.41 -9.16 -1.52
N LEU A 103 2.12 -7.90 -1.18
CA LEU A 103 1.92 -7.49 0.20
C LEU A 103 0.77 -8.25 0.87
N ALA A 104 -0.35 -8.45 0.17
CA ALA A 104 -1.47 -9.25 0.68
C ALA A 104 -1.07 -10.72 0.94
N MET A 105 -0.25 -11.31 0.07
CA MET A 105 0.26 -12.68 0.26
C MET A 105 1.22 -12.79 1.45
N VAL A 106 2.21 -11.89 1.55
CA VAL A 106 3.20 -11.89 2.63
C VAL A 106 2.51 -11.68 4.00
N HIS A 107 1.62 -10.71 4.10
CA HIS A 107 0.97 -10.41 5.38
C HIS A 107 -0.11 -11.41 5.78
N SER A 108 -0.86 -12.00 4.83
CA SER A 108 -1.78 -13.10 5.17
C SER A 108 -1.04 -14.38 5.57
N ALA A 109 0.11 -14.69 4.96
CA ALA A 109 0.96 -15.80 5.39
C ALA A 109 1.48 -15.61 6.82
N MET A 110 2.06 -14.44 7.14
CA MET A 110 2.52 -14.13 8.50
C MET A 110 1.38 -14.21 9.55
N HIS A 111 0.21 -13.65 9.23
CA HIS A 111 -0.97 -13.69 10.09
C HIS A 111 -1.40 -15.13 10.41
N ASP A 112 -1.50 -15.98 9.39
CA ASP A 112 -2.00 -17.35 9.55
C ASP A 112 -0.98 -18.24 10.28
N SER A 113 0.32 -18.01 10.06
CA SER A 113 1.41 -18.73 10.77
C SER A 113 1.32 -18.57 12.28
N ILE A 114 1.15 -17.35 12.79
CA ILE A 114 1.08 -17.14 14.24
C ILE A 114 -0.28 -17.52 14.84
N ASN A 115 -1.37 -17.40 14.07
CA ASN A 115 -2.70 -17.86 14.50
C ASN A 115 -2.89 -19.37 14.41
N ALA A 116 -1.99 -20.09 13.72
CA ALA A 116 -1.88 -21.54 13.85
C ALA A 116 -1.25 -21.96 15.20
N ILE A 117 -0.36 -21.13 15.77
CA ILE A 117 0.33 -21.38 17.06
C ILE A 117 -0.58 -20.99 18.24
N ASP A 118 -0.94 -19.71 18.34
CA ASP A 118 -1.91 -19.17 19.32
C ASP A 118 -2.99 -18.41 18.57
N ARG A 119 -4.21 -18.96 18.54
CA ARG A 119 -5.29 -18.43 17.71
C ARG A 119 -6.06 -17.33 18.43
N ARG A 120 -5.70 -16.08 18.14
CA ARG A 120 -6.41 -14.89 18.59
C ARG A 120 -7.44 -14.39 17.58
N PHE A 121 -7.16 -14.61 16.29
CA PHE A 121 -7.98 -14.20 15.15
C PHE A 121 -8.29 -15.37 14.23
N ASN A 122 -9.37 -15.28 13.46
CA ASN A 122 -9.68 -16.26 12.41
C ASN A 122 -8.63 -16.19 11.29
N GLY A 123 -8.04 -17.33 10.92
CA GLY A 123 -7.12 -17.39 9.78
C GLY A 123 -7.77 -16.99 8.45
N TYR A 124 -6.97 -16.49 7.52
CA TYR A 124 -7.35 -16.12 6.16
C TYR A 124 -7.59 -17.37 5.29
N ALA A 125 -6.63 -18.28 5.28
CA ALA A 125 -6.57 -19.47 4.45
C ALA A 125 -6.30 -20.74 5.28
N VAL A 126 -5.47 -20.64 6.31
CA VAL A 126 -5.08 -21.75 7.18
C VAL A 126 -5.75 -21.60 8.53
N ASN A 127 -6.50 -22.62 8.94
CA ASN A 127 -7.19 -22.63 10.24
C ASN A 127 -6.96 -23.95 10.99
N ILE A 128 -5.69 -24.35 11.10
CA ILE A 128 -5.23 -25.53 11.86
C ILE A 128 -4.70 -25.11 13.24
N GLN A 129 -4.63 -26.04 14.19
CA GLN A 129 -3.90 -25.82 15.45
C GLN A 129 -2.56 -26.56 15.36
N ALA A 130 -1.46 -25.80 15.41
CA ALA A 130 -0.10 -26.30 15.42
C ALA A 130 0.43 -26.43 16.86
N ASN A 131 1.72 -26.75 17.03
CA ASN A 131 2.36 -26.83 18.34
C ASN A 131 2.34 -25.45 19.02
N PRO A 132 1.67 -25.28 20.18
CA PRO A 132 1.62 -23.99 20.89
C PRO A 132 2.98 -23.56 21.48
N SER A 133 3.98 -24.45 21.49
CA SER A 133 5.36 -24.15 21.92
C SER A 133 6.27 -23.68 20.78
N ALA A 134 5.78 -23.61 19.54
CA ALA A 134 6.54 -23.09 18.41
C ALA A 134 6.75 -21.57 18.50
N SER A 135 7.86 -21.04 18.00
CA SER A 135 8.14 -19.60 18.01
C SER A 135 7.30 -18.87 16.97
N PRO A 136 6.44 -17.92 17.38
CA PRO A 136 5.69 -17.05 16.47
C PRO A 136 6.61 -16.22 15.58
N GLU A 137 7.76 -15.78 16.11
CA GLU A 137 8.71 -14.96 15.39
C GLU A 137 9.39 -15.74 14.26
N ALA A 138 9.80 -16.98 14.53
CA ALA A 138 10.37 -17.88 13.54
C ALA A 138 9.36 -18.20 12.43
N ALA A 139 8.10 -18.48 12.80
CA ALA A 139 7.02 -18.74 11.86
C ALA A 139 6.67 -17.52 10.99
N THR A 140 6.70 -16.32 11.57
CA THR A 140 6.50 -15.06 10.84
C THR A 140 7.60 -14.84 9.81
N ALA A 141 8.87 -14.95 10.24
CA ALA A 141 10.02 -14.72 9.36
C ALA A 141 10.09 -15.75 8.22
N ALA A 142 9.86 -17.03 8.52
CA ALA A 142 9.87 -18.09 7.52
C ALA A 142 8.74 -17.94 6.50
N ALA A 143 7.53 -17.57 6.95
CA ALA A 143 6.41 -17.32 6.05
C ALA A 143 6.67 -16.14 5.08
N ALA A 144 7.19 -15.03 5.61
CA ALA A 144 7.53 -13.87 4.80
C ALA A 144 8.64 -14.15 3.79
N HIS A 145 9.74 -14.77 4.24
CA HIS A 145 10.87 -15.16 3.39
C HIS A 145 10.43 -16.08 2.25
N ALA A 146 9.69 -17.15 2.56
CA ALA A 146 9.25 -18.12 1.56
C ALA A 146 8.33 -17.51 0.49
N VAL A 147 7.39 -16.64 0.86
CA VAL A 147 6.54 -15.93 -0.11
C VAL A 147 7.36 -14.96 -0.97
N LEU A 148 8.24 -14.15 -0.34
CA LEU A 148 9.05 -13.17 -1.06
C LEU A 148 10.05 -13.81 -2.03
N LEU A 149 10.73 -14.88 -1.60
CA LEU A 149 11.72 -15.59 -2.41
C LEU A 149 11.06 -16.28 -3.61
N ASN A 150 9.88 -16.85 -3.43
CA ASN A 150 9.11 -17.44 -4.52
C ASN A 150 8.66 -16.41 -5.57
N GLN A 151 8.17 -15.24 -5.12
CA GLN A 151 7.61 -14.22 -6.00
C GLN A 151 8.67 -13.29 -6.62
N ILE A 152 9.81 -13.09 -5.94
CA ILE A 152 10.92 -12.23 -6.40
C ILE A 152 12.28 -12.94 -6.19
N PRO A 153 12.56 -14.04 -6.94
CA PRO A 153 13.80 -14.80 -6.80
C PRO A 153 15.07 -13.99 -7.14
N SER A 154 14.94 -12.92 -7.93
CA SER A 154 16.05 -11.99 -8.22
C SER A 154 16.52 -11.17 -7.01
N GLN A 155 15.84 -11.26 -5.87
CA GLN A 155 16.24 -10.64 -4.60
C GLN A 155 16.72 -11.64 -3.56
N GLN A 156 16.95 -12.91 -3.93
CA GLN A 156 17.34 -14.00 -3.02
C GLN A 156 18.43 -13.59 -2.01
N ALA A 157 19.57 -13.06 -2.46
CA ALA A 157 20.68 -12.73 -1.56
C ALA A 157 20.30 -11.71 -0.45
N ASN A 158 19.42 -10.76 -0.76
CA ASN A 158 18.92 -9.77 0.21
C ASN A 158 17.90 -10.40 1.17
N LEU A 159 17.03 -11.28 0.65
CA LEU A 159 16.01 -11.98 1.43
C LEU A 159 16.62 -13.01 2.38
N ASP A 160 17.59 -13.80 1.90
CA ASP A 160 18.33 -14.78 2.70
C ASP A 160 19.11 -14.09 3.83
N ALA A 161 19.73 -12.95 3.57
CA ALA A 161 20.40 -12.15 4.60
C ALA A 161 19.43 -11.63 5.68
N ALA A 162 18.26 -11.11 5.27
CA ALA A 162 17.21 -10.66 6.19
C ALA A 162 16.62 -11.82 7.03
N TYR A 163 16.53 -13.02 6.43
CA TYR A 163 16.04 -14.22 7.11
C TYR A 163 17.04 -14.78 8.13
N VAL A 164 18.31 -14.88 7.77
CA VAL A 164 19.38 -15.25 8.71
C VAL A 164 19.44 -14.24 9.88
N ALA A 165 19.34 -12.94 9.60
CA ALA A 165 19.30 -11.92 10.65
C ALA A 165 18.07 -12.06 11.58
N SER A 166 16.88 -12.32 11.01
CA SER A 166 15.65 -12.53 11.79
C SER A 166 15.76 -13.75 12.70
N LEU A 167 16.28 -14.87 12.19
CA LEU A 167 16.41 -16.11 12.95
C LEU A 167 17.55 -16.07 13.98
N ALA A 168 18.59 -15.24 13.79
CA ALA A 168 19.69 -15.12 14.73
C ALA A 168 19.26 -14.56 16.11
N ALA A 169 18.16 -13.82 16.18
CA ALA A 169 17.58 -13.33 17.42
C ALA A 169 16.83 -14.40 18.25
N ILE A 170 16.57 -15.57 17.67
CA ILE A 170 15.73 -16.62 18.26
C ILE A 170 16.63 -17.78 18.74
N PRO A 171 16.53 -18.21 20.01
CA PRO A 171 17.31 -19.35 20.52
C PRO A 171 17.10 -20.64 19.71
N ASP A 172 18.18 -21.37 19.46
CA ASP A 172 18.11 -22.65 18.75
C ASP A 172 17.43 -23.73 19.60
N GLY A 173 16.57 -24.52 18.96
CA GLY A 173 15.81 -25.60 19.59
C GLY A 173 14.48 -25.87 18.89
N ALA A 174 13.74 -26.85 19.40
CA ALA A 174 12.49 -27.32 18.78
C ALA A 174 11.47 -26.19 18.52
N SER A 175 11.33 -25.23 19.44
CA SER A 175 10.44 -24.07 19.27
C SER A 175 10.72 -23.29 17.97
N LYS A 176 11.99 -23.04 17.66
CA LYS A 176 12.42 -22.34 16.45
C LYS A 176 12.22 -23.20 15.20
N THR A 177 12.59 -24.48 15.25
CA THR A 177 12.42 -25.43 14.14
C THR A 177 10.94 -25.62 13.77
N ASP A 178 10.08 -25.82 14.78
CA ASP A 178 8.64 -25.95 14.58
C ASP A 178 8.04 -24.66 14.01
N GLY A 179 8.48 -23.51 14.51
CA GLY A 179 8.08 -22.19 13.99
C GLY A 179 8.40 -22.06 12.51
N ILE A 180 9.65 -22.33 12.10
CA ILE A 180 10.08 -22.32 10.69
C ILE A 180 9.18 -23.22 9.84
N SER A 181 8.96 -24.47 10.27
CA SER A 181 8.15 -25.45 9.53
C SER A 181 6.69 -25.01 9.36
N ILE A 182 6.09 -24.39 10.39
CA ILE A 182 4.75 -23.79 10.31
C ILE A 182 4.73 -22.64 9.30
N GLY A 183 5.72 -21.74 9.36
CA GLY A 183 5.82 -20.60 8.46
C GLY A 183 5.94 -20.98 6.99
N GLU A 184 6.83 -21.93 6.67
CA GLU A 184 7.01 -22.49 5.33
C GLU A 184 5.75 -23.20 4.83
N SER A 185 5.07 -23.97 5.69
CA SER A 185 3.83 -24.68 5.35
C SER A 185 2.69 -23.72 5.02
N VAL A 186 2.52 -22.65 5.81
CA VAL A 186 1.49 -21.63 5.57
C VAL A 186 1.81 -20.82 4.30
N ALA A 187 3.08 -20.44 4.10
CA ALA A 187 3.51 -19.79 2.85
C ALA A 187 3.20 -20.66 1.62
N ALA A 188 3.45 -21.97 1.68
CA ALA A 188 3.12 -22.89 0.60
C ALA A 188 1.60 -22.93 0.29
N VAL A 189 0.73 -22.87 1.30
CA VAL A 189 -0.73 -22.76 1.10
C VAL A 189 -1.11 -21.45 0.42
N ILE A 190 -0.58 -20.31 0.88
CA ILE A 190 -0.85 -18.99 0.27
C ILE A 190 -0.36 -18.94 -1.18
N LEU A 191 0.85 -19.43 -1.45
CA LEU A 191 1.40 -19.54 -2.81
C LEU A 191 0.54 -20.46 -3.69
N GLY A 192 0.08 -21.59 -3.16
CA GLY A 192 -0.84 -22.51 -3.85
C GLY A 192 -2.15 -21.83 -4.23
N LEU A 193 -2.81 -21.15 -3.29
CA LEU A 193 -4.06 -20.40 -3.52
C LEU A 193 -3.92 -19.30 -4.58
N ARG A 194 -2.73 -18.70 -4.71
CA ARG A 194 -2.48 -17.61 -5.67
C ARG A 194 -1.79 -18.06 -6.97
N SER A 195 -1.46 -19.34 -7.11
CA SER A 195 -0.72 -19.89 -8.26
C SER A 195 -1.41 -19.69 -9.62
N ASN A 196 -2.74 -19.74 -9.63
CA ASN A 196 -3.58 -19.64 -10.83
C ASN A 196 -4.68 -18.58 -10.67
N ASP A 197 -4.41 -17.51 -9.93
CA ASP A 197 -5.38 -16.46 -9.62
C ASP A 197 -5.65 -15.46 -10.75
N GLY A 198 -5.05 -15.67 -11.93
CA GLY A 198 -5.18 -14.78 -13.08
C GLY A 198 -4.21 -13.59 -13.10
N SER A 199 -3.35 -13.38 -12.10
CA SER A 199 -2.49 -12.18 -12.05
C SER A 199 -1.40 -12.10 -13.13
N SER A 200 -1.13 -13.21 -13.82
CA SER A 200 -0.22 -13.31 -14.97
C SER A 200 -0.92 -13.14 -16.32
N VAL A 201 -2.26 -13.12 -16.35
CA VAL A 201 -3.03 -12.98 -17.59
C VAL A 201 -2.83 -11.58 -18.16
N THR A 202 -2.49 -11.52 -19.44
CA THR A 202 -2.43 -10.28 -20.22
C THR A 202 -3.48 -10.35 -21.32
N LEU A 203 -4.30 -9.31 -21.43
CA LEU A 203 -5.31 -9.16 -22.48
C LEU A 203 -4.97 -7.95 -23.35
N PRO A 204 -5.20 -8.00 -24.67
CA PRO A 204 -5.08 -6.84 -25.53
C PRO A 204 -6.18 -5.82 -25.20
N TYR A 205 -5.87 -4.53 -25.36
CA TYR A 205 -6.87 -3.47 -25.34
C TYR A 205 -7.39 -3.24 -26.75
N THR A 206 -8.69 -3.41 -26.95
CA THR A 206 -9.33 -3.51 -28.28
C THR A 206 -10.46 -2.50 -28.48
N GLN A 207 -10.61 -1.52 -27.58
CA GLN A 207 -11.63 -0.48 -27.73
C GLN A 207 -11.33 0.40 -28.95
N ALA A 208 -12.38 0.78 -29.67
CA ALA A 208 -12.27 1.70 -30.80
C ALA A 208 -12.01 3.13 -30.28
N PRO A 209 -11.11 3.91 -30.92
CA PRO A 209 -10.92 5.34 -30.66
C PRO A 209 -12.23 6.14 -30.74
N GLY A 210 -12.35 7.19 -29.93
CA GLY A 210 -13.52 8.07 -29.96
C GLY A 210 -13.73 8.92 -28.69
N PRO A 211 -14.67 9.89 -28.73
CA PRO A 211 -14.94 10.79 -27.61
C PRO A 211 -15.30 10.02 -26.34
N GLY A 212 -14.65 10.35 -25.23
CA GLY A 212 -14.82 9.66 -23.95
C GLY A 212 -14.04 8.35 -23.79
N VAL A 213 -13.43 7.80 -24.84
CA VAL A 213 -12.72 6.51 -24.79
C VAL A 213 -11.23 6.69 -24.49
N PHE A 214 -10.70 5.87 -23.58
CA PHE A 214 -9.28 5.84 -23.25
C PHE A 214 -8.44 5.35 -24.43
N GLU A 215 -7.44 6.14 -24.79
CA GLU A 215 -6.46 5.79 -25.82
C GLU A 215 -5.05 5.84 -25.19
N PRO A 216 -4.30 4.73 -25.18
CA PRO A 216 -2.93 4.73 -24.67
C PRO A 216 -2.01 5.51 -25.63
N VAL A 217 -1.27 6.48 -25.11
CA VAL A 217 -0.37 7.33 -25.91
C VAL A 217 0.89 6.54 -26.29
N PRO A 218 1.20 6.34 -27.59
CA PRO A 218 2.41 5.64 -28.02
C PRO A 218 3.70 6.30 -27.50
N PRO A 219 4.74 5.53 -27.13
CA PRO A 219 4.89 4.08 -27.33
C PRO A 219 4.26 3.21 -26.21
N ALA A 220 3.56 3.80 -25.24
CA ALA A 220 2.93 3.02 -24.17
C ALA A 220 1.71 2.24 -24.68
N THR A 221 1.47 1.07 -24.09
CA THR A 221 0.27 0.25 -24.31
C THR A 221 -0.58 0.23 -23.04
N ALA A 222 -1.86 -0.12 -23.18
CA ALA A 222 -2.77 -0.25 -22.04
C ALA A 222 -2.28 -1.34 -21.07
N VAL A 223 -2.09 -1.02 -19.79
CA VAL A 223 -1.57 -1.95 -18.77
C VAL A 223 -2.66 -2.47 -17.84
N PHE A 224 -2.52 -3.72 -17.38
CA PHE A 224 -3.42 -4.35 -16.42
C PHE A 224 -4.87 -4.55 -16.91
N VAL A 225 -5.08 -4.69 -18.24
CA VAL A 225 -6.40 -4.92 -18.87
C VAL A 225 -7.17 -6.09 -18.25
N ALA A 226 -6.46 -7.17 -17.90
CA ALA A 226 -7.06 -8.35 -17.27
C ALA A 226 -7.27 -8.23 -15.75
N TRP A 227 -6.81 -7.16 -15.09
CA TRP A 227 -6.60 -7.18 -13.64
C TRP A 227 -7.90 -7.19 -12.82
N GLY A 228 -9.01 -6.71 -13.38
CA GLY A 228 -10.34 -6.88 -12.79
C GLY A 228 -10.83 -8.34 -12.71
N GLN A 229 -10.18 -9.25 -13.47
CA GLN A 229 -10.48 -10.68 -13.52
C GLN A 229 -9.59 -11.51 -12.59
N VAL A 230 -8.63 -10.88 -11.89
CA VAL A 230 -7.85 -11.58 -10.86
C VAL A 230 -8.79 -12.07 -9.77
N THR A 231 -8.70 -13.34 -9.41
CA THR A 231 -9.46 -13.94 -8.30
C THR A 231 -9.22 -13.11 -7.05
N PRO A 232 -10.24 -12.47 -6.44
CA PRO A 232 -10.00 -11.61 -5.28
C PRO A 232 -9.46 -12.40 -4.07
N PHE A 233 -8.98 -11.68 -3.06
CA PHE A 233 -8.60 -12.26 -1.78
C PHE A 233 -9.82 -12.42 -0.87
N THR A 234 -10.69 -11.42 -0.83
CA THR A 234 -11.82 -11.31 0.10
C THR A 234 -13.15 -11.02 -0.61
N LEU A 235 -13.13 -10.31 -1.75
CA LEU A 235 -14.33 -10.06 -2.57
C LEU A 235 -14.81 -11.36 -3.27
N ARG A 236 -16.08 -11.36 -3.65
CA ARG A 236 -16.72 -12.43 -4.45
C ARG A 236 -16.35 -12.35 -5.94
N SER A 237 -16.09 -11.15 -6.43
CA SER A 237 -15.67 -10.82 -7.80
C SER A 237 -15.06 -9.42 -7.81
N GLY A 238 -14.27 -9.07 -8.83
CA GLY A 238 -13.84 -7.68 -9.04
C GLY A 238 -15.01 -6.71 -9.18
N SER A 239 -16.10 -7.17 -9.80
CA SER A 239 -17.33 -6.40 -9.99
C SER A 239 -18.16 -6.12 -8.71
N GLN A 240 -17.84 -6.72 -7.55
CA GLN A 240 -18.69 -6.66 -6.35
C GLN A 240 -19.02 -5.22 -5.90
N PHE A 241 -18.09 -4.29 -6.09
CA PHE A 241 -18.26 -2.87 -5.75
C PHE A 241 -17.91 -1.96 -6.93
N ARG A 242 -18.19 -2.39 -8.16
CA ARG A 242 -18.02 -1.57 -9.37
C ARG A 242 -18.76 -0.23 -9.20
N ALA A 243 -18.12 0.88 -9.56
CA ALA A 243 -18.77 2.19 -9.52
C ALA A 243 -19.76 2.34 -10.69
N GLU A 244 -20.82 3.15 -10.51
CA GLU A 244 -21.96 3.21 -11.45
C GLU A 244 -21.58 3.70 -12.87
N GLY A 245 -20.59 4.57 -13.00
CA GLY A 245 -20.05 5.03 -14.28
C GLY A 245 -19.60 6.50 -14.26
N PRO A 246 -18.76 6.92 -15.22
CA PRO A 246 -18.33 8.31 -15.33
C PRO A 246 -19.51 9.23 -15.72
N PRO A 247 -19.46 10.52 -15.38
CA PRO A 247 -20.42 11.50 -15.88
C PRO A 247 -20.50 11.50 -17.41
N ALA A 248 -21.71 11.65 -17.97
CA ALA A 248 -21.89 11.80 -19.41
C ALA A 248 -21.16 13.06 -19.91
N LEU A 249 -20.55 13.01 -21.10
CA LEU A 249 -19.72 14.08 -21.65
C LEU A 249 -20.48 15.42 -21.78
N THR A 250 -21.79 15.39 -22.01
CA THR A 250 -22.65 16.59 -22.10
C THR A 250 -23.24 17.05 -20.75
N SER A 251 -22.82 16.45 -19.63
CA SER A 251 -23.35 16.78 -18.30
C SER A 251 -22.59 17.93 -17.62
N ALA A 252 -23.28 18.70 -16.79
CA ALA A 252 -22.68 19.75 -15.96
C ALA A 252 -21.63 19.20 -14.98
N ASP A 253 -21.75 17.94 -14.55
CA ASP A 253 -20.74 17.26 -13.73
C ASP A 253 -19.43 17.06 -14.51
N TYR A 254 -19.51 16.63 -15.77
CA TYR A 254 -18.34 16.54 -16.64
C TYR A 254 -17.76 17.93 -16.94
N THR A 255 -18.59 18.92 -17.30
CA THR A 255 -18.15 20.31 -17.54
C THR A 255 -17.35 20.88 -16.36
N ARG A 256 -17.84 20.68 -15.13
CA ARG A 256 -17.15 21.13 -13.91
C ARG A 256 -15.80 20.45 -13.76
N ASP A 257 -15.79 19.12 -13.83
CA ASP A 257 -14.58 18.32 -13.60
C ASP A 257 -13.51 18.57 -14.67
N PHE A 258 -13.93 18.73 -15.93
CA PHE A 258 -13.10 19.13 -17.06
C PHE A 258 -12.42 20.48 -16.81
N ASN A 259 -13.21 21.50 -16.45
CA ASN A 259 -12.68 22.85 -16.24
C ASN A 259 -11.83 22.94 -14.96
N GLU A 260 -12.14 22.15 -13.92
CA GLU A 260 -11.28 22.00 -12.73
C GLU A 260 -9.91 21.45 -13.11
N VAL A 261 -9.84 20.32 -13.85
CA VAL A 261 -8.57 19.72 -14.25
C VAL A 261 -7.82 20.57 -15.28
N LYS A 262 -8.52 21.19 -16.24
CA LYS A 262 -7.88 22.06 -17.23
C LYS A 262 -7.17 23.25 -16.55
N SER A 263 -7.80 23.84 -15.53
CA SER A 263 -7.24 24.94 -14.75
C SER A 263 -6.15 24.48 -13.78
N LEU A 264 -6.46 23.57 -12.86
CA LEU A 264 -5.58 23.17 -11.75
C LEU A 264 -4.57 22.08 -12.11
N GLY A 265 -4.79 21.33 -13.18
CA GLY A 265 -3.95 20.20 -13.59
C GLY A 265 -2.82 20.56 -14.55
N ALA A 266 -2.87 21.75 -15.17
CA ALA A 266 -1.90 22.17 -16.18
C ALA A 266 -0.46 22.24 -15.64
N ALA A 267 0.54 21.83 -16.43
CA ALA A 267 1.95 21.90 -16.06
C ALA A 267 2.38 23.34 -15.70
N ASN A 268 1.83 24.32 -16.41
CA ASN A 268 2.03 25.76 -16.24
C ASN A 268 0.83 26.48 -15.56
N SER A 269 0.02 25.77 -14.76
CA SER A 269 -1.14 26.34 -14.08
C SER A 269 -0.77 27.60 -13.27
N THR A 270 -1.54 28.67 -13.47
CA THR A 270 -1.47 29.91 -12.70
C THR A 270 -2.50 29.99 -11.58
N THR A 271 -3.37 28.98 -11.47
CA THR A 271 -4.47 28.89 -10.47
C THR A 271 -4.20 27.85 -9.39
N ARG A 272 -3.42 26.80 -9.68
CA ARG A 272 -2.96 25.82 -8.69
C ARG A 272 -1.96 26.48 -7.74
N THR A 273 -2.13 26.27 -6.44
CA THR A 273 -1.20 26.79 -5.43
C THR A 273 0.12 26.01 -5.37
N GLU A 274 1.12 26.57 -4.69
CA GLU A 274 2.39 25.87 -4.43
C GLU A 274 2.15 24.60 -3.59
N ASP A 275 1.40 24.68 -2.49
CA ASP A 275 1.05 23.50 -1.67
C ASP A 275 0.29 22.42 -2.46
N GLN A 276 -0.61 22.78 -3.38
CA GLN A 276 -1.27 21.82 -4.26
C GLN A 276 -0.29 21.16 -5.25
N THR A 277 0.71 21.90 -5.71
CA THR A 277 1.80 21.37 -6.57
C THR A 277 2.70 20.42 -5.79
N ASP A 278 3.00 20.74 -4.53
CA ASP A 278 3.82 19.91 -3.66
C ASP A 278 3.07 18.68 -3.17
N ALA A 279 1.78 18.77 -2.84
CA ALA A 279 0.93 17.63 -2.55
C ALA A 279 0.78 16.70 -3.78
N ALA A 280 0.65 17.25 -4.99
CA ALA A 280 0.65 16.46 -6.22
C ALA A 280 1.94 15.63 -6.39
N ARG A 281 3.10 16.23 -6.12
CA ARG A 281 4.41 15.56 -6.17
C ARG A 281 4.63 14.59 -5.02
N PHE A 282 4.27 14.97 -3.80
CA PHE A 282 4.34 14.15 -2.59
C PHE A 282 3.54 12.84 -2.76
N TRP A 283 2.32 12.94 -3.30
CA TRP A 283 1.47 11.78 -3.59
C TRP A 283 1.70 11.12 -4.95
N ASP A 284 2.72 11.53 -5.70
CA ASP A 284 3.26 10.72 -6.80
C ASP A 284 3.94 9.44 -6.27
N GLU A 285 4.10 9.30 -4.95
CA GLU A 285 4.47 8.07 -4.27
C GLU A 285 3.59 6.87 -4.65
N ASN A 286 4.19 5.69 -4.64
CA ASN A 286 3.52 4.40 -4.69
C ASN A 286 2.58 4.25 -3.48
N ALA A 287 1.26 4.17 -3.72
CA ALA A 287 0.24 4.07 -2.68
C ALA A 287 0.49 2.92 -1.70
N GLN A 288 0.94 1.76 -2.20
CA GLN A 288 1.27 0.60 -1.38
C GLN A 288 2.44 0.88 -0.42
N ILE A 289 3.49 1.56 -0.88
CA ILE A 289 4.66 1.92 -0.07
C ILE A 289 4.30 3.01 0.95
N GLY A 290 3.58 4.05 0.52
CA GLY A 290 3.16 5.16 1.37
C GLY A 290 2.28 4.68 2.53
N TRP A 291 1.21 3.93 2.24
CA TRP A 291 0.29 3.46 3.27
C TRP A 291 0.88 2.41 4.22
N ASN A 292 1.80 1.54 3.76
CA ASN A 292 2.50 0.64 4.68
C ASN A 292 3.51 1.39 5.56
N SER A 293 4.15 2.45 5.05
CA SER A 293 4.98 3.35 5.87
C SER A 293 4.16 4.07 6.95
N ILE A 294 2.98 4.62 6.58
CA ILE A 294 2.02 5.20 7.53
C ILE A 294 1.57 4.16 8.56
N ALA A 295 1.23 2.96 8.13
CA ALA A 295 0.80 1.87 9.01
C ALA A 295 1.86 1.49 10.04
N ARG A 296 3.16 1.45 9.69
CA ARG A 296 4.26 1.21 10.65
C ARG A 296 4.43 2.34 11.66
N ILE A 297 4.24 3.60 11.25
CA ILE A 297 4.26 4.75 12.16
C ILE A 297 3.11 4.62 13.16
N VAL A 298 1.89 4.37 12.66
CA VAL A 298 0.67 4.30 13.46
C VAL A 298 0.68 3.09 14.39
N SER A 299 1.11 1.90 13.95
CA SER A 299 1.14 0.73 14.81
C SER A 299 2.15 0.87 15.96
N ALA A 300 3.29 1.50 15.70
CA ALA A 300 4.26 1.87 16.74
C ALA A 300 3.71 2.92 17.73
N GLN A 301 2.99 3.94 17.24
CA GLN A 301 2.32 4.94 18.09
C GLN A 301 1.25 4.31 18.99
N GLN A 302 0.48 3.36 18.48
CA GLN A 302 -0.60 2.69 19.22
C GLN A 302 -0.11 1.49 20.05
N GLY A 303 1.17 1.13 19.94
CA GLY A 303 1.79 0.08 20.76
C GLY A 303 1.30 -1.33 20.49
N LEU A 304 0.90 -1.64 19.25
CA LEU A 304 0.35 -2.94 18.86
C LEU A 304 1.31 -4.10 19.17
N ASP A 305 0.77 -5.23 19.63
CA ASP A 305 1.53 -6.47 19.79
C ASP A 305 1.71 -7.25 18.47
N LEU A 306 2.48 -8.33 18.51
CA LEU A 306 2.81 -9.14 17.33
C LEU A 306 1.56 -9.67 16.59
N TRP A 307 0.53 -10.10 17.32
CA TRP A 307 -0.71 -10.61 16.71
C TRP A 307 -1.57 -9.47 16.17
N GLU A 308 -1.62 -8.35 16.88
CA GLU A 308 -2.31 -7.14 16.44
C GLU A 308 -1.67 -6.57 15.17
N ASN A 309 -0.33 -6.49 15.10
CA ASN A 309 0.41 -6.09 13.90
C ASN A 309 0.16 -7.07 12.75
N ALA A 310 0.28 -8.39 12.96
CA ALA A 310 0.04 -9.36 11.89
C ALA A 310 -1.37 -9.21 11.29
N ARG A 311 -2.39 -9.06 12.15
CA ARG A 311 -3.77 -8.80 11.72
C ARG A 311 -3.91 -7.45 11.01
N PHE A 312 -3.36 -6.40 11.58
CA PHE A 312 -3.46 -5.04 11.07
C PHE A 312 -2.88 -4.94 9.65
N PHE A 313 -1.64 -5.40 9.46
CA PHE A 313 -0.99 -5.39 8.17
C PHE A 313 -1.62 -6.37 7.16
N ALA A 314 -2.18 -7.50 7.61
CA ALA A 314 -2.95 -8.39 6.74
C ALA A 314 -4.22 -7.69 6.25
N LEU A 315 -5.02 -7.09 7.13
CA LEU A 315 -6.28 -6.42 6.77
C LEU A 315 -6.06 -5.27 5.78
N ILE A 316 -5.09 -4.37 6.00
CA ILE A 316 -4.87 -3.24 5.09
C ILE A 316 -4.40 -3.71 3.70
N ASN A 317 -3.56 -4.74 3.63
CA ASN A 317 -3.01 -5.20 2.36
C ASN A 317 -3.98 -6.09 1.59
N LEU A 318 -4.78 -6.92 2.26
CA LEU A 318 -5.93 -7.62 1.67
C LEU A 318 -6.92 -6.62 1.06
N ALA A 319 -7.30 -5.58 1.81
CA ALA A 319 -8.20 -4.52 1.33
C ALA A 319 -7.60 -3.73 0.15
N GLY A 320 -6.32 -3.39 0.21
CA GLY A 320 -5.64 -2.67 -0.87
C GLY A 320 -5.47 -3.49 -2.16
N ALA A 321 -5.22 -4.79 -2.05
CA ALA A 321 -5.18 -5.70 -3.20
C ALA A 321 -6.55 -5.80 -3.87
N ASP A 322 -7.61 -6.07 -3.09
CA ASP A 322 -8.98 -6.17 -3.61
C ASP A 322 -9.54 -4.85 -4.14
N ALA A 323 -9.17 -3.71 -3.53
CA ALA A 323 -9.51 -2.39 -4.06
C ALA A 323 -8.87 -2.18 -5.44
N SER A 324 -7.64 -2.65 -5.65
CA SER A 324 -7.02 -2.59 -6.98
C SER A 324 -7.75 -3.47 -8.00
N ILE A 325 -8.23 -4.66 -7.61
CA ILE A 325 -9.03 -5.53 -8.49
C ILE A 325 -10.35 -4.85 -8.87
N ALA A 326 -11.11 -4.32 -7.89
CA ALA A 326 -12.39 -3.64 -8.14
C ALA A 326 -12.24 -2.36 -8.99
N VAL A 327 -11.16 -1.60 -8.79
CA VAL A 327 -10.83 -0.45 -9.64
C VAL A 327 -10.55 -0.89 -11.07
N PHE A 328 -9.74 -1.92 -11.29
CA PHE A 328 -9.38 -2.32 -12.64
C PHE A 328 -10.53 -2.98 -13.40
N ASP A 329 -11.44 -3.67 -12.70
CA ASP A 329 -12.76 -4.06 -13.23
C ASP A 329 -13.58 -2.84 -13.67
N THR A 330 -13.64 -1.79 -12.85
CA THR A 330 -14.35 -0.54 -13.18
C THR A 330 -13.71 0.17 -14.38
N LYS A 331 -12.39 0.34 -14.37
CA LYS A 331 -11.61 0.99 -15.44
C LYS A 331 -11.85 0.37 -16.80
N TYR A 332 -11.77 -0.96 -16.89
CA TYR A 332 -11.94 -1.67 -18.16
C TYR A 332 -13.39 -2.03 -18.49
N THR A 333 -14.35 -1.75 -17.58
CA THR A 333 -15.78 -1.67 -17.92
C THR A 333 -16.09 -0.36 -18.65
N TYR A 334 -15.73 0.79 -18.08
CA TYR A 334 -16.11 2.10 -18.63
C TYR A 334 -15.13 2.67 -19.65
N ASN A 335 -13.86 2.27 -19.59
CA ASN A 335 -12.81 2.67 -20.52
C ASN A 335 -12.69 4.19 -20.70
N PHE A 336 -12.97 4.98 -19.65
CA PHE A 336 -13.08 6.43 -19.74
C PHE A 336 -11.74 7.12 -19.99
N TRP A 337 -11.74 8.12 -20.87
CA TRP A 337 -10.54 8.86 -21.27
C TRP A 337 -9.87 9.66 -20.16
N ARG A 338 -8.57 9.92 -20.35
CA ARG A 338 -7.75 10.73 -19.44
C ARG A 338 -7.97 12.22 -19.69
N PRO A 339 -7.76 13.09 -18.68
CA PRO A 339 -7.94 14.53 -18.84
C PRO A 339 -7.14 15.14 -19.99
N LYS A 340 -5.93 14.64 -20.28
CA LYS A 340 -5.15 15.13 -21.43
C LYS A 340 -5.87 14.89 -22.77
N ALA A 341 -6.32 13.65 -23.01
CA ALA A 341 -7.04 13.30 -24.24
C ALA A 341 -8.35 14.09 -24.35
N ALA A 342 -9.09 14.18 -23.25
CA ALA A 342 -10.31 14.97 -23.15
C ALA A 342 -10.10 16.45 -23.50
N ILE A 343 -9.11 17.10 -22.88
CA ILE A 343 -8.81 18.53 -23.10
C ILE A 343 -8.29 18.77 -24.53
N HIS A 344 -7.58 17.81 -25.12
CA HIS A 344 -7.10 17.92 -26.50
C HIS A 344 -8.23 17.81 -27.53
N ALA A 345 -9.25 16.98 -27.27
CA ALA A 345 -10.32 16.65 -28.20
C ALA A 345 -11.72 17.10 -27.72
N ALA A 346 -11.81 18.14 -26.89
CA ALA A 346 -13.09 18.61 -26.33
C ALA A 346 -14.07 19.11 -27.40
N ASP A 347 -13.59 19.54 -28.56
CA ASP A 347 -14.43 19.86 -29.73
C ASP A 347 -15.19 18.65 -30.32
N THR A 348 -14.88 17.44 -29.84
CA THR A 348 -15.54 16.18 -30.24
C THR A 348 -16.48 15.60 -29.18
N ASP A 349 -16.53 16.16 -27.96
CA ASP A 349 -17.27 15.56 -26.83
C ASP A 349 -18.78 15.91 -26.81
N GLY A 350 -19.20 16.85 -27.66
CA GLY A 350 -20.59 17.30 -27.80
C GLY A 350 -21.04 18.33 -26.76
N ASN A 351 -20.13 18.86 -25.93
CA ASN A 351 -20.42 19.79 -24.85
C ASN A 351 -19.98 21.22 -25.22
N PRO A 352 -20.89 22.22 -25.25
CA PRO A 352 -20.53 23.59 -25.59
C PRO A 352 -19.74 24.32 -24.49
N ASP A 353 -19.70 23.78 -23.27
CA ASP A 353 -19.04 24.38 -22.10
C ASP A 353 -17.64 23.79 -21.82
N THR A 354 -17.17 22.87 -22.66
CA THR A 354 -15.76 22.43 -22.72
C THR A 354 -15.08 23.09 -23.91
N VAL A 355 -13.79 23.40 -23.75
CA VAL A 355 -13.01 24.12 -24.77
C VAL A 355 -11.74 23.32 -25.03
N ALA A 356 -11.48 22.98 -26.29
CA ALA A 356 -10.27 22.26 -26.67
C ALA A 356 -9.01 23.09 -26.36
N ASP A 357 -7.93 22.42 -25.98
CA ASP A 357 -6.58 22.97 -25.90
C ASP A 357 -5.56 21.88 -26.26
N PRO A 358 -5.22 21.73 -27.55
CA PRO A 358 -4.22 20.77 -28.00
C PRO A 358 -2.80 21.03 -27.47
N SER A 359 -2.53 22.20 -26.89
CA SER A 359 -1.24 22.53 -26.28
C SER A 359 -1.15 22.14 -24.81
N TRP A 360 -2.27 21.80 -24.17
CA TRP A 360 -2.35 21.49 -22.76
C TRP A 360 -1.50 20.27 -22.37
N THR A 361 -0.83 20.36 -21.23
CA THR A 361 -0.08 19.24 -20.64
C THR A 361 -0.32 19.18 -19.14
N SER A 362 -0.39 17.97 -18.59
CA SER A 362 -0.56 17.72 -17.16
C SER A 362 0.73 17.97 -16.37
N LEU A 363 0.62 18.35 -15.10
CA LEU A 363 1.76 18.52 -14.19
C LEU A 363 2.58 17.23 -14.04
N LEU A 364 1.92 16.08 -13.94
CA LEU A 364 2.57 14.77 -13.91
C LEU A 364 2.26 13.99 -15.19
N SER A 365 3.17 13.09 -15.57
CA SER A 365 2.99 12.23 -16.74
C SER A 365 1.72 11.38 -16.65
N ASP A 366 1.01 11.26 -17.76
CA ASP A 366 -0.17 10.41 -17.86
C ASP A 366 0.19 8.91 -17.69
N VAL A 367 -0.78 8.10 -17.28
CA VAL A 367 -0.58 6.69 -16.93
C VAL A 367 -1.44 5.82 -17.84
N ALA A 368 -0.83 4.79 -18.43
CA ALA A 368 -1.37 4.00 -19.54
C ALA A 368 -2.50 3.01 -19.16
N HIS A 369 -3.53 3.48 -18.45
CA HIS A 369 -4.78 2.79 -18.20
C HIS A 369 -5.92 3.83 -18.10
N PRO A 370 -7.20 3.43 -18.27
CA PRO A 370 -8.35 4.34 -18.21
C PRO A 370 -8.41 5.20 -16.93
N ASP A 371 -9.13 6.31 -17.01
CA ASP A 371 -9.26 7.28 -15.92
C ASP A 371 -10.16 6.78 -14.80
N TYR A 372 -11.43 6.54 -15.11
CA TYR A 372 -12.50 6.31 -14.15
C TYR A 372 -12.46 4.86 -13.60
N VAL A 373 -12.30 4.59 -12.31
CA VAL A 373 -12.07 5.50 -11.16
C VAL A 373 -10.59 5.51 -10.75
N SER A 374 -10.13 6.48 -9.96
CA SER A 374 -8.72 6.60 -9.56
C SER A 374 -8.24 5.47 -8.62
N GLN A 375 -7.27 4.67 -9.07
CA GLN A 375 -6.72 3.57 -8.28
C GLN A 375 -6.06 4.04 -6.98
N HIS A 376 -5.28 5.12 -7.05
CA HIS A 376 -4.54 5.65 -5.89
C HIS A 376 -5.52 6.06 -4.78
N THR A 377 -6.59 6.76 -5.16
CA THR A 377 -7.66 7.17 -4.25
C THR A 377 -8.45 5.99 -3.67
N ALA A 378 -8.81 4.99 -4.48
CA ALA A 378 -9.58 3.83 -4.02
C ALA A 378 -8.76 2.91 -3.10
N TYR A 379 -7.49 2.65 -3.43
CA TYR A 379 -6.56 1.94 -2.56
C TYR A 379 -6.44 2.66 -1.20
N SER A 380 -6.23 3.98 -1.25
CA SER A 380 -6.09 4.82 -0.06
C SER A 380 -7.35 4.81 0.81
N ALA A 381 -8.53 4.94 0.20
CA ALA A 381 -9.80 4.89 0.92
C ALA A 381 -10.11 3.51 1.52
N ALA A 382 -9.68 2.43 0.88
CA ALA A 382 -9.80 1.07 1.43
C ALA A 382 -8.90 0.88 2.66
N VAL A 383 -7.63 1.29 2.57
CA VAL A 383 -6.69 1.21 3.69
C VAL A 383 -7.13 2.12 4.84
N ALA A 384 -7.43 3.39 4.59
CA ALA A 384 -7.94 4.32 5.59
C ALA A 384 -9.22 3.81 6.28
N LYS A 385 -10.12 3.15 5.53
CA LYS A 385 -11.32 2.55 6.11
C LYS A 385 -11.02 1.34 6.99
N VAL A 386 -10.03 0.51 6.64
CA VAL A 386 -9.56 -0.56 7.53
C VAL A 386 -8.91 0.02 8.77
N MET A 387 -8.00 0.99 8.64
CA MET A 387 -7.29 1.61 9.77
C MET A 387 -8.27 2.25 10.77
N SER A 388 -9.18 3.10 10.29
CA SER A 388 -10.19 3.74 11.14
C SER A 388 -11.12 2.74 11.83
N SER A 389 -11.45 1.62 11.18
CA SER A 389 -12.27 0.56 11.78
C SER A 389 -11.47 -0.28 12.78
N PHE A 390 -10.17 -0.48 12.56
CA PHE A 390 -9.27 -1.23 13.44
C PHE A 390 -9.00 -0.50 14.76
N PHE A 391 -8.68 0.80 14.69
CA PHE A 391 -8.43 1.63 15.88
C PHE A 391 -9.71 2.20 16.52
N GLY A 392 -10.87 2.03 15.87
CA GLY A 392 -12.15 2.57 16.34
C GLY A 392 -12.28 4.10 16.23
N THR A 393 -11.31 4.76 15.58
CA THR A 393 -11.27 6.21 15.36
C THR A 393 -10.56 6.52 14.03
N ASP A 394 -10.97 7.61 13.37
CA ASP A 394 -10.25 8.16 12.21
C ASP A 394 -9.15 9.16 12.63
N ASP A 395 -9.25 9.72 13.83
CA ASP A 395 -8.47 10.87 14.33
C ASP A 395 -7.12 10.46 14.92
N ILE A 396 -6.25 9.84 14.11
CA ILE A 396 -4.86 9.53 14.47
C ILE A 396 -3.92 10.45 13.69
N SER A 397 -3.14 11.25 14.43
CA SER A 397 -2.16 12.16 13.84
C SER A 397 -0.82 11.48 13.54
N PHE A 398 -0.28 11.70 12.35
CA PHE A 398 1.03 11.20 11.94
C PHE A 398 1.73 12.15 10.97
N SER A 399 3.06 12.05 10.92
CA SER A 399 3.92 12.81 10.01
C SER A 399 4.82 11.85 9.26
N PHE A 400 4.91 11.99 7.94
CA PHE A 400 5.80 11.14 7.13
C PHE A 400 6.25 11.86 5.85
N ALA A 401 7.37 11.41 5.28
CA ALA A 401 7.87 11.86 3.98
C ALA A 401 7.77 10.72 2.95
N THR A 402 7.54 11.08 1.70
CA THR A 402 7.58 10.15 0.56
C THR A 402 8.90 10.23 -0.19
N SER A 403 9.22 9.20 -0.97
CA SER A 403 10.37 9.20 -1.88
C SER A 403 10.27 10.23 -3.01
N THR A 404 9.07 10.76 -3.25
CA THR A 404 8.78 11.83 -4.23
C THR A 404 8.51 13.18 -3.57
N ALA A 405 8.66 13.31 -2.25
CA ALA A 405 8.42 14.54 -1.53
C ALA A 405 9.38 15.67 -1.99
N PRO A 406 8.87 16.85 -2.38
CA PRO A 406 9.69 18.02 -2.66
C PRO A 406 10.63 18.32 -1.49
N GLY A 407 11.94 18.41 -1.78
CA GLY A 407 12.97 18.64 -0.75
C GLY A 407 13.10 17.57 0.34
N GLY A 408 12.43 16.41 0.20
CA GLY A 408 12.33 15.41 1.26
C GLY A 408 11.46 15.84 2.46
N VAL A 409 10.61 16.87 2.29
CA VAL A 409 9.81 17.44 3.37
C VAL A 409 8.67 16.50 3.76
N ALA A 410 8.53 16.24 5.07
CA ALA A 410 7.43 15.46 5.60
C ALA A 410 6.12 16.29 5.65
N ARG A 411 4.99 15.67 5.30
CA ARG A 411 3.65 16.21 5.53
C ARG A 411 3.04 15.59 6.79
N SER A 412 2.17 16.34 7.46
CA SER A 412 1.50 15.92 8.70
C SER A 412 -0.01 15.93 8.52
N TYR A 413 -0.66 14.91 9.05
CA TYR A 413 -2.11 14.70 8.96
C TYR A 413 -2.67 14.44 10.35
N HIS A 414 -3.93 14.78 10.55
CA HIS A 414 -4.66 14.58 11.81
C HIS A 414 -5.63 13.40 11.77
N SER A 415 -6.00 12.95 10.58
CA SER A 415 -6.86 11.78 10.38
C SER A 415 -6.57 11.02 9.08
N PHE A 416 -7.02 9.76 8.99
CA PHE A 416 -6.88 8.99 7.76
C PHE A 416 -7.76 9.54 6.64
N SER A 417 -8.96 10.04 6.94
CA SER A 417 -9.81 10.70 5.94
C SER A 417 -9.17 11.96 5.36
N GLN A 418 -8.53 12.81 6.17
CA GLN A 418 -7.81 13.99 5.68
C GLN A 418 -6.74 13.60 4.64
N THR A 419 -6.02 12.50 4.91
CA THR A 419 -5.00 11.95 4.02
C THR A 419 -5.60 11.51 2.68
N VAL A 420 -6.76 10.85 2.70
CA VAL A 420 -7.49 10.41 1.49
C VAL A 420 -8.04 11.59 0.69
N GLU A 421 -8.51 12.66 1.34
CA GLU A 421 -8.93 13.89 0.66
C GLU A 421 -7.76 14.60 -0.02
N GLU A 422 -6.60 14.71 0.64
CA GLU A 422 -5.42 15.30 0.00
C GLU A 422 -4.94 14.45 -1.19
N ILE A 423 -4.92 13.11 -1.07
CA ILE A 423 -4.62 12.21 -2.20
C ILE A 423 -5.59 12.45 -3.36
N SER A 424 -6.88 12.60 -3.07
CA SER A 424 -7.93 12.88 -4.07
C SER A 424 -7.73 14.23 -4.75
N GLY A 425 -7.32 15.26 -4.00
CA GLY A 425 -6.86 16.55 -4.51
C GLY A 425 -5.64 16.42 -5.41
N ALA A 426 -4.59 15.77 -4.91
CA ALA A 426 -3.32 15.57 -5.58
C ALA A 426 -3.46 14.94 -6.97
N ARG A 427 -4.40 14.01 -7.18
CA ARG A 427 -4.62 13.41 -8.51
C ARG A 427 -5.21 14.40 -9.53
N VAL A 428 -6.04 15.34 -9.08
CA VAL A 428 -6.63 16.42 -9.90
C VAL A 428 -5.59 17.51 -10.16
N TRP A 429 -4.87 17.95 -9.12
CA TRP A 429 -3.80 18.95 -9.22
C TRP A 429 -2.61 18.48 -10.08
N ALA A 430 -2.38 17.17 -10.14
CA ALA A 430 -1.43 16.52 -11.05
C ALA A 430 -1.87 16.51 -12.53
N GLY A 431 -3.14 16.80 -12.83
CA GLY A 431 -3.68 16.78 -14.21
C GLY A 431 -4.00 15.40 -14.78
N ILE A 432 -4.10 14.36 -13.94
CA ILE A 432 -4.17 12.96 -14.37
C ILE A 432 -5.46 12.25 -14.00
N HIS A 433 -6.36 12.89 -13.23
CA HIS A 433 -7.69 12.36 -12.93
C HIS A 433 -8.76 13.46 -12.86
N PHE A 434 -9.98 13.13 -13.28
CA PHE A 434 -11.17 13.94 -13.03
C PHE A 434 -11.62 13.84 -11.55
N ARG A 435 -12.32 14.86 -11.06
CA ARG A 435 -12.74 14.95 -9.65
C ARG A 435 -13.72 13.86 -9.25
N THR A 436 -14.67 13.51 -10.11
CA THR A 436 -15.64 12.43 -9.90
C THR A 436 -14.95 11.06 -9.91
N ALA A 437 -13.97 10.85 -10.80
CA ALA A 437 -13.14 9.64 -10.78
C ALA A 437 -12.37 9.46 -9.46
N CYS A 438 -12.02 10.55 -8.75
CA CYS A 438 -11.48 10.47 -7.38
C CYS A 438 -12.58 10.22 -6.33
N LYS A 439 -13.70 10.96 -6.34
CA LYS A 439 -14.80 10.80 -5.37
C LYS A 439 -15.39 9.38 -5.38
N ASP A 440 -15.64 8.84 -6.56
CA ASP A 440 -16.23 7.51 -6.72
C ASP A 440 -15.22 6.41 -6.39
N ALA A 441 -13.94 6.62 -6.69
CA ALA A 441 -12.85 5.79 -6.18
C ALA A 441 -12.84 5.73 -4.65
N GLN A 442 -12.98 6.87 -3.95
CA GLN A 442 -13.06 6.83 -2.49
C GLN A 442 -14.25 5.97 -2.02
N ASN A 443 -15.40 6.11 -2.67
CA ASN A 443 -16.60 5.36 -2.29
C ASN A 443 -16.43 3.85 -2.52
N GLN A 444 -15.89 3.45 -3.67
CA GLN A 444 -15.53 2.07 -3.97
C GLN A 444 -14.51 1.52 -2.96
N GLY A 445 -13.45 2.28 -2.68
CA GLY A 445 -12.43 1.91 -1.70
C GLY A 445 -13.01 1.72 -0.29
N ARG A 446 -13.83 2.66 0.19
CA ARG A 446 -14.52 2.54 1.50
C ARG A 446 -15.39 1.28 1.59
N GLN A 447 -16.09 0.91 0.51
CA GLN A 447 -16.89 -0.33 0.49
C GLN A 447 -16.01 -1.58 0.61
N VAL A 448 -14.88 -1.64 -0.11
CA VAL A 448 -13.91 -2.74 0.00
C VAL A 448 -13.31 -2.82 1.41
N GLY A 449 -12.80 -1.70 1.95
CA GLY A 449 -12.20 -1.67 3.29
C GLY A 449 -13.20 -2.04 4.39
N HIS A 450 -14.45 -1.61 4.26
CA HIS A 450 -15.54 -2.03 5.14
C HIS A 450 -15.84 -3.53 5.03
N TRP A 451 -15.90 -4.07 3.82
CA TRP A 451 -16.12 -5.51 3.58
C TRP A 451 -15.04 -6.36 4.24
N VAL A 452 -13.76 -6.06 3.98
CA VAL A 452 -12.62 -6.81 4.50
C VAL A 452 -12.64 -6.85 6.03
N PHE A 453 -12.74 -5.69 6.67
CA PHE A 453 -12.67 -5.57 8.14
C PHE A 453 -13.80 -6.31 8.88
N HIS A 454 -15.02 -6.33 8.33
CA HIS A 454 -16.21 -6.93 8.98
C HIS A 454 -16.50 -8.37 8.53
N LYS A 455 -15.63 -8.99 7.74
CA LYS A 455 -15.82 -10.36 7.22
C LYS A 455 -14.60 -11.26 7.35
N PHE A 456 -13.40 -10.70 7.52
CA PHE A 456 -12.15 -11.45 7.54
C PHE A 456 -11.31 -11.08 8.76
N LEU A 457 -10.54 -12.06 9.24
CA LEU A 457 -9.62 -11.93 10.37
C LEU A 457 -10.30 -11.36 11.63
N GLU A 458 -11.55 -11.71 11.86
CA GLU A 458 -12.28 -11.33 13.08
C GLU A 458 -11.63 -11.97 14.33
N PRO A 459 -11.67 -11.30 15.50
CA PRO A 459 -11.32 -11.91 16.78
C PRO A 459 -12.09 -13.19 17.02
N VAL A 460 -11.40 -14.24 17.47
CA VAL A 460 -12.06 -15.48 17.87
C VAL A 460 -12.92 -15.19 19.10
N LYS A 461 -14.22 -15.48 19.00
CA LYS A 461 -15.13 -15.39 20.14
C LYS A 461 -14.71 -16.41 21.20
N GLN A 462 -14.02 -15.95 22.25
CA GLN A 462 -13.71 -16.79 23.41
C GLN A 462 -15.02 -17.32 24.00
N ARG A 463 -15.16 -18.65 24.07
CA ARG A 463 -16.27 -19.30 24.78
C ARG A 463 -16.04 -19.16 26.30
N ASN A 464 -16.53 -18.07 26.87
CA ASN A 464 -16.66 -17.82 28.31
C ASN A 464 -15.41 -18.06 29.17
N SER A 465 -14.54 -17.06 29.26
CA SER A 465 -13.83 -16.75 30.51
C SER A 465 -14.53 -15.55 31.18
N ARG A 466 -14.47 -15.45 32.52
CA ARG A 466 -15.33 -14.55 33.30
C ARG A 466 -15.10 -13.06 32.97
N LEU A 467 -16.19 -12.31 32.99
CA LEU A 467 -16.22 -10.84 33.00
C LEU A 467 -15.09 -10.24 33.87
N LEU A 468 -14.11 -9.61 33.23
CA LEU A 468 -13.39 -8.49 33.84
C LEU A 468 -14.25 -7.24 33.65
N PRO A 469 -14.48 -6.40 34.67
CA PRO A 469 -15.33 -5.23 34.52
C PRO A 469 -14.72 -4.25 33.54
N HIS A 470 -15.50 -3.83 32.54
CA HIS A 470 -15.18 -2.61 31.81
C HIS A 470 -15.18 -1.44 32.80
N HIS A 471 -14.08 -0.69 32.87
CA HIS A 471 -14.08 0.62 33.49
C HIS A 471 -14.97 1.57 32.68
N ARG A 472 -16.24 1.65 33.07
CA ARG A 472 -17.07 2.83 32.90
C ARG A 472 -17.24 3.52 34.26
N ASP A 473 -17.54 4.81 34.18
CA ASP A 473 -18.03 5.67 35.25
C ASP A 473 -17.01 6.23 36.26
N ALA A 474 -16.38 7.33 35.85
CA ALA A 474 -16.14 8.51 36.68
C ALA A 474 -16.33 9.75 35.78
N ALA A 475 -17.09 10.80 36.13
CA ALA A 475 -17.88 11.01 37.35
C ALA A 475 -19.08 11.95 37.10
N ARG A 476 -20.15 11.77 37.87
CA ARG A 476 -21.01 12.87 38.35
C ARG A 476 -21.28 12.64 39.83
N GLN A 477 -20.77 13.52 40.68
CA GLN A 477 -21.12 13.57 42.09
C GLN A 477 -22.42 14.35 42.25
N GLU A 478 -23.44 13.75 42.87
CA GLU A 478 -24.57 14.47 43.45
C GLU A 478 -24.36 14.60 44.97
N CYS A 479 -24.59 15.78 45.52
CA CYS A 479 -24.66 16.00 46.96
C CYS A 479 -26.10 15.81 47.46
N PRO A 480 -26.32 15.24 48.66
CA PRO A 480 -27.66 14.86 49.09
C PRO A 480 -28.41 15.97 49.85
N GLY A 481 -29.71 16.07 49.57
CA GLY A 481 -30.73 16.36 50.59
C GLY A 481 -31.35 17.77 50.61
N SER A 482 -32.64 17.85 50.25
CA SER A 482 -33.70 18.16 51.23
C SER A 482 -35.12 17.98 50.67
N THR A 483 -36.04 17.72 51.58
CA THR A 483 -37.45 17.35 51.41
C THR A 483 -38.36 18.48 50.91
N THR A 484 -39.40 18.17 50.13
CA THR A 484 -40.86 18.36 50.46
C THR A 484 -41.75 17.96 49.26
N PRO A 485 -42.86 17.22 49.44
CA PRO A 485 -43.77 16.85 48.35
C PRO A 485 -44.95 17.82 48.16
N TRP A 486 -45.37 18.08 46.91
CA TRP A 486 -46.62 18.78 46.59
C TRP A 486 -47.55 17.97 45.68
N ARG A 487 -48.85 18.10 45.92
CA ARG A 487 -49.94 17.28 45.35
C ARG A 487 -50.56 17.88 44.08
N ASN A 488 -51.01 16.97 43.20
CA ASN A 488 -52.17 17.05 42.29
C ASN A 488 -52.95 18.37 42.12
N ARG A 489 -53.13 18.81 40.86
CA ARG A 489 -54.43 19.10 40.17
C ARG A 489 -54.15 19.29 38.67
N LYS A 490 -54.77 18.51 37.77
CA LYS A 490 -56.05 18.77 37.07
C LYS A 490 -56.13 20.12 36.34
N GLY A 491 -56.38 20.10 35.03
CA GLY A 491 -57.14 21.18 34.36
C GLY A 491 -56.81 21.44 32.89
N ALA A 492 -57.71 21.03 32.00
CA ALA A 492 -57.80 21.34 30.57
C ALA A 492 -57.45 22.79 30.15
N LYS A 493 -56.78 22.93 29.00
CA LYS A 493 -57.44 23.18 27.70
C LYS A 493 -56.57 22.73 26.53
#